data_AF-A0A7V0YGM8-F1
#
_entry.id   AF-A0A7V0YGM8-F1
#
_cell.length_a   1.000
_cell.length_b   1.000
_cell.length_c   1.000
_cell.angle_alpha   90.00
_cell.angle_beta   90.00
_cell.angle_gamma   90.00
#
_symmetry.space_group_name_H-M   'P 1'
#
loop_
_entity.id
_entity.type
_entity.pdbx_description
1 polymer ?
#
loop_
_entity_poly.entity_id
_entity_poly.type
_entity_poly.pdbx_seq_one_letter_code
_entity_poly.pdbx_strand_id
1 'polypeptide(L)' 'MKPLVEGLRDKYRNKVNFEFYDVSVTSNISIAEQFGVQAIPTLVFIDKNGNEINRLIGETDKSVVEQYIQQISN' A
#
# COMPACT_ATOMS: atom_id res chain seq x y z
N MET A 1 9.56 7.01 1.38
CA MET A 1 8.35 6.65 0.57
C MET A 1 7.07 7.49 0.75
N LYS A 2 6.74 8.07 1.92
CA LYS A 2 5.43 8.75 2.14
C LYS A 2 4.96 9.75 1.04
N PRO A 3 5.78 10.73 0.60
CA PRO A 3 5.33 11.71 -0.40
C PRO A 3 5.08 11.11 -1.80
N LEU A 4 5.75 10.00 -2.13
CA LEU A 4 5.55 9.29 -3.39
C LEU A 4 4.14 8.68 -3.43
N VAL A 5 3.74 7.98 -2.37
CA VAL A 5 2.44 7.30 -2.30
C VAL A 5 1.30 8.32 -2.20
N GLU A 6 1.50 9.45 -1.51
CA GLU A 6 0.52 10.54 -1.46
C GLU A 6 0.24 11.14 -2.85
N GLY A 7 1.27 11.39 -3.66
CA GLY A 7 1.09 11.85 -5.03
C GLY A 7 0.38 10.83 -5.93
N LEU A 8 0.59 9.53 -5.68
CA LEU A 8 -0.13 8.47 -6.38
C LEU A 8 -1.58 8.36 -5.93
N ARG A 9 -1.85 8.50 -4.63
CA ARG A 9 -3.22 8.55 -4.11
C ARG A 9 -4.03 9.61 -4.84
N ASP A 10 -3.51 10.83 -4.95
CA ASP A 10 -4.28 11.92 -5.55
C ASP A 10 -4.55 11.67 -7.04
N LYS A 11 -3.60 11.06 -7.75
CA LYS A 11 -3.73 10.66 -9.16
C LYS A 11 -4.72 9.50 -9.37
N TYR A 12 -4.79 8.55 -8.43
CA TYR A 12 -5.55 7.31 -8.57
C TYR A 12 -6.75 7.19 -7.62
N ARG A 13 -7.13 8.26 -6.89
CA ARG A 13 -8.23 8.28 -5.90
C ARG A 13 -9.58 7.77 -6.41
N ASN A 14 -9.82 7.88 -7.71
CA ASN A 14 -11.08 7.46 -8.35
C ASN A 14 -11.03 6.01 -8.86
N LYS A 15 -9.87 5.35 -8.76
CA LYS A 15 -9.63 4.00 -9.27
C LYS A 15 -9.26 3.01 -8.18
N VAL A 16 -8.53 3.46 -7.15
CA VAL A 16 -8.00 2.62 -6.08
C VAL A 16 -8.17 3.35 -4.75
N ASN A 17 -8.53 2.61 -3.71
CA ASN A 17 -8.53 3.11 -2.34
C ASN A 17 -7.11 3.03 -1.75
N PHE A 18 -6.65 4.10 -1.12
CA PHE A 18 -5.34 4.15 -0.46
C PHE A 18 -5.54 4.32 1.03
N GLU A 19 -5.12 3.32 1.80
CA GLU A 19 -5.13 3.36 3.26
C GLU A 19 -3.71 3.45 3.79
N PHE A 20 -3.50 4.38 4.71
CA PHE A 20 -2.20 4.62 5.34
C PHE A 20 -2.30 4.28 6.82
N TYR A 21 -1.54 3.26 7.23
CA TYR A 21 -1.45 2.85 8.62
C TYR A 21 -0.09 3.25 9.17
N ASP A 22 -0.09 4.14 10.15
CA ASP A 22 1.11 4.47 10.92
C ASP A 22 1.26 3.45 12.05
N VAL A 23 2.23 2.56 11.91
CA VAL A 23 2.49 1.47 12.86
C VAL A 23 3.08 1.94 14.20
N SER A 24 3.47 3.22 14.31
CA SER A 24 3.83 3.82 15.62
C SER A 24 2.60 4.09 16.50
N VAL A 25 1.40 4.15 15.89
CA VAL A 25 0.15 4.31 16.61
C VAL A 25 -0.32 2.94 17.11
N THR A 26 -0.52 2.80 18.43
CA THR A 26 -0.86 1.53 19.07
C THR A 26 -2.07 0.81 18.46
N SER A 27 -3.10 1.56 18.03
CA SER A 27 -4.29 0.99 17.39
C SER A 27 -4.02 0.32 16.04
N ASN A 28 -2.89 0.66 15.39
CA ASN A 28 -2.50 0.15 14.08
C ASN A 28 -1.49 -1.00 14.17
N ILE A 29 -1.06 -1.38 15.37
CA ILE A 29 -0.15 -2.52 15.54
C ILE A 29 -0.88 -3.82 15.13
N SER A 30 -2.15 -3.96 15.50
CA SER A 30 -2.97 -5.13 15.14
C SER A 30 -3.12 -5.32 13.64
N ILE A 31 -3.28 -4.23 12.87
CA ILE A 31 -3.37 -4.31 11.41
C ILE A 31 -2.01 -4.68 10.80
N ALA A 32 -0.90 -4.14 11.33
CA ALA A 32 0.44 -4.51 10.89
C ALA A 32 0.73 -6.00 11.16
N GLU A 33 0.32 -6.52 12.31
CA GLU A 33 0.42 -7.94 12.66
C GLU A 33 -0.46 -8.81 11.76
N GLN A 34 -1.71 -8.41 11.52
CA GLN A 34 -2.67 -9.13 10.67
C GLN A 34 -2.14 -9.31 9.24
N PHE A 35 -1.49 -8.28 8.68
CA PHE A 35 -0.89 -8.32 7.36
C PHE A 35 0.55 -8.90 7.36
N GLY A 36 1.09 -9.25 8.52
CA GLY A 36 2.44 -9.79 8.67
C GLY A 36 3.52 -8.81 8.23
N VAL A 37 3.38 -7.52 8.57
CA VAL A 37 4.35 -6.47 8.27
C VAL A 37 5.59 -6.66 9.16
N GLN A 38 6.72 -7.01 8.54
CA GLN A 38 7.99 -7.28 9.24
C GLN A 38 9.01 -6.14 9.09
N ALA A 39 8.81 -5.26 8.12
CA ALA A 39 9.68 -4.11 7.87
C ALA A 39 8.87 -2.92 7.36
N ILE A 40 9.39 -1.72 7.58
CA ILE A 40 8.77 -0.45 7.17
C ILE A 40 9.72 0.24 6.20
N PRO A 41 9.21 0.84 5.11
CA PRO A 41 7.83 0.84 4.65
C PRO A 41 7.41 -0.50 4.02
N THR A 42 6.13 -0.86 4.14
CA THR A 42 5.51 -1.98 3.38
C THR A 42 4.25 -1.46 2.67
N LEU A 43 4.12 -1.78 1.38
CA LEU A 43 2.91 -1.57 0.59
C LEU A 43 2.27 -2.94 0.31
N VAL A 44 0.97 -3.07 0.59
CA VAL A 44 0.19 -4.26 0.28
C VAL A 44 -0.84 -3.91 -0.78
N PHE A 45 -0.91 -4.70 -1.85
CA PHE A 45 -1.86 -4.53 -2.94
C PHE A 45 -2.97 -5.57 -2.79
N ILE A 46 -4.20 -5.11 -2.62
CA ILE A 46 -5.37 -5.94 -2.36
C ILE A 46 -6.34 -5.80 -3.53
N ASP A 47 -6.90 -6.92 -4.01
CA ASP A 47 -7.93 -6.92 -5.04
C ASP A 47 -9.31 -6.51 -4.48
N LYS A 48 -10.29 -6.33 -5.37
CA LYS A 48 -11.68 -6.05 -4.99
C LYS A 48 -12.37 -7.15 -4.16
N ASN A 49 -11.81 -8.35 -4.13
CA ASN A 49 -12.32 -9.49 -3.36
C ASN A 49 -11.66 -9.60 -1.98
N GLY A 50 -10.72 -8.71 -1.64
CA GLY A 50 -9.97 -8.73 -0.39
C GLY A 50 -8.74 -9.63 -0.39
N ASN A 51 -8.33 -10.16 -1.54
CA ASN A 51 -7.13 -10.99 -1.65
C ASN A 51 -5.89 -10.12 -1.84
N GLU A 52 -4.83 -10.43 -1.11
CA GLU A 52 -3.53 -9.85 -1.38
C GLU A 52 -2.96 -10.41 -2.69
N ILE A 53 -2.64 -9.51 -3.62
CA ILE A 53 -2.11 -9.85 -4.94
C ILE A 53 -0.59 -9.69 -4.97
N ASN A 54 -0.08 -8.69 -4.24
CA ASN A 54 1.34 -8.42 -4.14
C ASN A 54 1.68 -7.57 -2.91
N ARG A 55 2.96 -7.54 -2.55
CA ARG A 55 3.48 -6.61 -1.54
C ARG A 55 4.89 -6.12 -1.91
N LEU A 56 5.19 -4.89 -1.57
CA LEU A 56 6.53 -4.31 -1.68
C LEU A 56 7.05 -4.00 -0.29
N ILE A 57 8.24 -4.50 0.03
CA ILE A 57 8.89 -4.33 1.32
C ILE A 57 10.13 -3.47 1.13
N GLY A 58 10.26 -2.41 1.93
CA GLY A 58 11.34 -1.44 1.84
C GLY A 58 11.08 -0.34 0.81
N GLU A 59 12.10 0.46 0.55
CA GLU A 59 11.99 1.55 -0.42
C GLU A 59 12.00 1.02 -1.86
N THR A 60 11.17 1.62 -2.71
CA THR A 60 11.02 1.24 -4.11
C THR A 60 10.70 2.44 -4.98
N ASP A 61 10.87 2.29 -6.28
CA ASP A 61 10.66 3.35 -7.26
C ASP A 61 9.18 3.60 -7.54
N LYS A 62 8.86 4.86 -7.87
CA LYS A 62 7.48 5.28 -8.19
C LYS A 62 6.89 4.48 -9.35
N SER A 63 7.70 4.18 -10.37
CA SER A 63 7.29 3.41 -11.54
C SER A 63 6.82 2.01 -11.16
N VAL A 64 7.50 1.36 -10.22
CA VAL A 64 7.14 0.03 -9.72
C VAL A 64 5.80 0.08 -9.01
N VAL A 65 5.61 1.05 -8.10
CA VAL A 65 4.31 1.24 -7.41
C VAL A 65 3.18 1.53 -8.41
N GLU A 66 3.43 2.37 -9.42
CA GLU A 66 2.43 2.66 -10.46
C GLU A 66 2.03 1.43 -11.29
N GLN A 67 2.97 0.53 -11.59
CA GLN A 67 2.67 -0.71 -12.32
C GLN A 67 1.67 -1.58 -11.55
N TYR A 68 1.86 -1.77 -10.24
CA TYR A 68 0.93 -2.55 -9.43
C TYR A 68 -0.43 -1.87 -9.25
N ILE A 69 -0.45 -0.54 -9.08
CA ILE A 69 -1.72 0.22 -9.04
C ILE A 69 -2.52 0.00 -10.33
N GLN A 70 -1.85 -0.01 -11.49
CA GLN A 70 -2.51 -0.25 -12.77
C GLN A 70 -3.09 -1.67 -12.86
N GLN A 71 -2.38 -2.68 -12.35
CA GLN A 71 -2.85 -4.08 -12.32
C GLN A 71 -4.14 -4.25 -11.51
N ILE A 72 -4.31 -3.50 -10.40
CA ILE A 72 -5.49 -3.61 -9.54
C ILE A 72 -6.64 -2.69 -9.96
N SER A 73 -6.37 -1.71 -10.82
CA SER A 73 -7.36 -0.74 -11.31
C SER A 73 -8.08 -1.13 -12.61
N ASN A 74 -7.68 -2.25 -13.24
CA ASN A 74 -8.30 -2.82 -14.44
C ASN A 74 -9.32 -3.90 -14.07
#